data_AF-A0A971JBC0-F1
#
_entry.id   AF-A0A971JBC0-F1
#
_cell.length_a   1.000
_cell.length_b   1.000
_cell.length_c   1.000
_cell.angle_alpha   90.00
_cell.angle_beta   90.00
_cell.angle_gamma   90.00
#
_symmetry.space_group_name_H-M   'P 1'
#
loop_
_entity.id
_entity.type
_entity.pdbx_description
1 polymer ?
#
loop_
_entity_poly.entity_id
_entity_poly.type
_entity_poly.pdbx_seq_one_letter_code
_entity_poly.pdbx_strand_id
1 'polypeptide(L)'
;MKVEADGNIDHLRPVLEHLQNRIYRIAAAEQNGLQAYLRQKGLFGTANPFLVDVGYSGTVQKSLNALSMGKVHGFYMMTHQNARAVGAVYDVHIEGCFDNWVSGPNASYLFRESFLVEKMLGCDDPQVVKYGFNGEGELTAGYNEATAADPRTREIRHALQEGALSFVADALAVKKSLVPALEVPTDLAVALFERFAKDLAPAEKEIVSALVLDDHYCGRGLVA
;
A
#
# COMPACT_ATOMS: atom_id res chain seq x y z
N MET A 1 -15.05 1.01 -24.36
CA MET A 1 -15.25 2.44 -24.07
C MET A 1 -13.88 3.02 -23.78
N LYS A 2 -13.30 3.82 -24.70
CA LYS A 2 -12.00 4.46 -24.47
C LYS A 2 -12.23 5.62 -23.51
N VAL A 3 -11.65 5.54 -22.31
CA VAL A 3 -11.61 6.68 -21.39
C VAL A 3 -10.59 7.65 -21.97
N GLU A 4 -11.05 8.84 -22.37
CA GLU A 4 -10.21 9.89 -22.97
C GLU A 4 -9.18 10.38 -21.95
N ALA A 5 -7.90 10.27 -22.30
CA ALA A 5 -6.76 10.66 -21.49
C ALA A 5 -6.34 12.14 -21.71
N ASP A 6 -7.26 13.02 -22.11
CA ASP A 6 -6.95 14.42 -22.40
C ASP A 6 -7.18 15.37 -21.21
N GLY A 7 -7.48 14.82 -20.02
CA GLY A 7 -7.63 15.57 -18.76
C GLY A 7 -8.81 16.54 -18.70
N ASN A 8 -9.43 16.87 -19.84
CA ASN A 8 -10.63 17.69 -19.91
C ASN A 8 -11.88 16.84 -19.61
N ILE A 9 -12.25 16.86 -18.33
CA ILE A 9 -13.43 16.16 -17.81
C ILE A 9 -14.64 17.10 -17.62
N ASP A 10 -14.63 18.31 -18.20
CA ASP A 10 -15.72 19.29 -17.99
C ASP A 10 -17.07 18.76 -18.46
N HIS A 11 -17.08 17.88 -19.47
CA HIS A 11 -18.29 17.21 -19.94
C HIS A 11 -18.95 16.30 -18.87
N LEU A 12 -18.21 15.88 -17.84
CA LEU A 12 -18.75 15.12 -16.71
C LEU A 12 -19.44 16.01 -15.67
N ARG A 13 -19.22 17.33 -15.70
CA ARG A 13 -19.76 18.27 -14.69
C ARG A 13 -21.27 18.16 -14.51
N PRO A 14 -22.12 18.17 -15.56
CA PRO A 14 -23.57 18.05 -15.38
C PRO A 14 -23.98 16.73 -14.73
N VAL A 15 -23.25 15.65 -15.02
CA VAL A 15 -23.49 14.33 -14.42
C VAL A 15 -23.12 14.34 -12.94
N LEU A 16 -21.96 14.93 -12.59
CA LEU A 16 -21.53 15.06 -11.20
C LEU A 16 -22.47 15.93 -10.38
N GLU A 17 -22.96 17.04 -10.94
CA GLU A 17 -23.97 17.90 -10.32
C GLU A 17 -25.29 17.14 -10.08
N HIS A 18 -25.74 16.37 -11.08
CA HIS A 18 -26.94 15.53 -10.93
C HIS A 18 -26.77 14.46 -9.83
N LEU A 19 -25.57 13.87 -9.71
CA LEU A 19 -25.26 12.83 -8.74
C LEU A 19 -24.83 13.37 -7.37
N GLN A 20 -24.59 14.67 -7.23
CA GLN A 20 -23.95 15.29 -6.06
C GLN A 20 -24.63 14.90 -4.74
N ASN A 21 -25.96 15.07 -4.66
CA ASN A 21 -26.73 14.73 -3.47
C ASN A 21 -26.69 13.23 -3.13
N ARG A 22 -26.52 12.36 -4.13
CA ARG A 22 -26.34 10.92 -3.91
C ARG A 22 -24.94 10.62 -3.41
N ILE A 23 -23.91 11.23 -4.01
CA ILE A 23 -22.51 11.09 -3.61
C ILE A 23 -22.33 11.50 -2.15
N TYR A 24 -22.81 12.68 -1.76
CA TYR A 24 -22.67 13.15 -0.37
C TYR A 24 -23.41 12.29 0.64
N ARG A 25 -24.60 11.77 0.30
CA ARG A 25 -25.31 10.83 1.18
C ARG A 25 -24.53 9.53 1.38
N ILE A 26 -23.94 8.99 0.32
CA ILE A 26 -23.10 7.78 0.42
C ILE A 26 -21.85 8.07 1.24
N ALA A 27 -21.14 9.16 0.94
CA ALA A 27 -19.93 9.54 1.65
C ALA A 27 -20.17 9.74 3.15
N ALA A 28 -21.28 10.40 3.54
CA ALA A 28 -21.64 10.57 4.94
C ALA A 28 -21.93 9.24 5.65
N ALA A 29 -22.58 8.29 4.97
CA ALA A 29 -22.84 6.97 5.53
C ALA A 29 -21.55 6.15 5.71
N GLU A 30 -20.67 6.15 4.70
CA GLU A 30 -19.41 5.39 4.71
C GLU A 30 -18.35 6.00 5.64
N GLN A 31 -18.39 7.33 5.84
CA GLN A 31 -17.50 8.02 6.77
C GLN A 31 -17.62 7.45 8.19
N ASN A 32 -18.83 7.13 8.65
CA ASN A 32 -19.03 6.57 9.99
C ASN A 32 -18.35 5.20 10.15
N GLY A 33 -18.48 4.33 9.13
CA GLY A 33 -17.83 3.02 9.11
C GLY A 33 -16.31 3.15 9.10
N LEU A 34 -15.77 4.03 8.25
CA LEU A 34 -14.32 4.27 8.17
C LEU A 34 -13.77 4.83 9.50
N GLN A 35 -14.47 5.78 10.11
CA GLN A 35 -14.07 6.34 11.40
C GLN A 35 -14.09 5.28 12.51
N ALA A 36 -15.10 4.40 12.52
CA ALA A 36 -15.16 3.28 13.46
C ALA A 36 -14.01 2.29 13.25
N TYR A 37 -13.68 1.95 12.00
CA TYR A 37 -12.52 1.13 11.65
C TYR A 37 -11.21 1.74 12.17
N LEU A 38 -10.96 3.02 11.86
CA LEU A 38 -9.75 3.71 12.30
C LEU A 38 -9.66 3.84 13.83
N ARG A 39 -10.80 4.01 14.52
CA ARG A 39 -10.87 3.95 15.99
C ARG A 39 -10.49 2.57 16.52
N GLN A 40 -11.04 1.50 15.94
CA GLN A 40 -10.74 0.12 16.34
C GLN A 40 -9.27 -0.23 16.12
N LYS A 41 -8.64 0.31 15.08
CA LYS A 41 -7.19 0.18 14.83
C LYS A 41 -6.32 1.07 15.74
N GLY A 42 -6.93 1.86 16.61
CA GLY A 42 -6.22 2.68 17.59
C GLY A 42 -5.65 3.99 17.06
N LEU A 43 -5.98 4.40 15.82
CA LEU A 43 -5.41 5.59 15.19
C LEU A 43 -5.66 6.86 16.03
N PHE A 44 -6.88 7.03 16.51
CA PHE A 44 -7.28 8.22 17.28
C PHE A 44 -6.96 8.15 18.78
N GLY A 45 -6.54 6.98 19.29
CA GLY A 45 -6.12 6.81 20.69
C GLY A 45 -4.60 6.91 20.89
N THR A 46 -3.84 6.96 19.80
CA THR A 46 -2.38 7.01 19.81
C THR A 46 -1.92 8.46 19.72
N ALA A 47 -1.02 8.88 20.62
CA ALA A 47 -0.53 10.26 20.64
C ALA A 47 0.22 10.64 19.36
N ASN A 48 1.05 9.74 18.84
CA ASN A 48 1.84 9.91 17.62
C ASN A 48 1.69 8.66 16.73
N PRO A 49 0.58 8.53 15.98
CA PRO A 49 0.36 7.37 15.12
C PRO A 49 1.29 7.41 13.90
N PHE A 50 1.81 6.24 13.52
CA PHE A 50 2.61 6.02 12.32
C PHE A 50 1.91 5.03 11.40
N LEU A 51 1.78 5.40 10.13
CA LEU A 51 1.52 4.47 9.04
C LEU A 51 2.85 3.81 8.66
N VAL A 52 2.86 2.49 8.49
CA VAL A 52 3.96 1.76 7.87
C VAL A 52 3.46 1.18 6.55
N ASP A 53 4.12 1.51 5.45
CA ASP A 53 3.64 1.19 4.10
C ASP A 53 4.79 0.71 3.19
N VAL A 54 4.50 -0.28 2.36
CA VAL A 54 5.43 -0.79 1.33
C VAL A 54 5.44 0.14 0.10
N GLY A 55 4.43 0.99 -0.04
CA GLY A 55 4.35 2.05 -1.05
C GLY A 55 5.34 3.20 -0.83
N TYR A 56 5.23 4.24 -1.67
CA TYR A 56 6.24 5.31 -1.73
C TYR A 56 5.70 6.73 -1.90
N SER A 57 4.42 6.90 -2.26
CA SER A 57 3.88 8.20 -2.69
C SER A 57 3.22 9.02 -1.56
N GLY A 58 3.03 8.43 -0.37
CA GLY A 58 2.39 9.10 0.76
C GLY A 58 0.88 9.32 0.61
N THR A 59 0.23 8.70 -0.37
CA THR A 59 -1.20 8.92 -0.68
C THR A 59 -2.13 8.49 0.45
N VAL A 60 -1.89 7.32 1.06
CA VAL A 60 -2.68 6.83 2.20
C VAL A 60 -2.52 7.77 3.40
N GLN A 61 -1.29 8.17 3.72
CA GLN A 61 -1.02 9.14 4.81
C GLN A 61 -1.68 10.48 4.56
N LYS A 62 -1.65 10.99 3.32
CA LYS A 62 -2.38 12.21 2.93
C LYS A 62 -3.87 12.09 3.24
N SER A 63 -4.49 10.99 2.82
CA SER A 63 -5.91 10.73 3.07
C SER A 63 -6.23 10.59 4.55
N LEU A 64 -5.39 9.88 5.31
CA LEU A 64 -5.55 9.74 6.76
C LEU A 64 -5.45 11.10 7.47
N ASN A 65 -4.49 11.96 7.12
CA ASN A 65 -4.39 13.31 7.70
C ASN A 65 -5.55 14.22 7.28
N ALA A 66 -6.08 14.07 6.07
CA ALA A 66 -7.27 14.82 5.64
C ALA A 66 -8.55 14.41 6.40
N LEU A 67 -8.62 13.16 6.85
CA LEU A 67 -9.76 12.58 7.57
C LEU A 67 -9.62 12.64 9.10
N SER A 68 -8.40 12.77 9.60
CA SER A 68 -8.06 12.74 11.01
C SER A 68 -8.11 14.14 11.63
N MET A 69 -8.40 14.20 12.93
CA MET A 69 -8.22 15.44 13.73
C MET A 69 -6.79 15.60 14.27
N GLY A 70 -5.87 14.72 13.89
CA GLY A 70 -4.49 14.68 14.36
C GLY A 70 -3.52 14.20 13.30
N LYS A 71 -2.23 14.42 13.59
CA LYS A 71 -1.12 14.10 12.70
C LYS A 71 -0.88 12.61 12.62
N VAL A 72 -0.83 12.08 11.39
CA VAL A 72 -0.41 10.71 11.10
C VAL A 72 0.93 10.78 10.39
N HIS A 73 1.96 10.25 11.03
CA HIS A 73 3.32 10.14 10.50
C HIS A 73 3.44 8.91 9.60
N GLY A 74 4.52 8.80 8.82
CA GLY A 74 4.70 7.74 7.83
C GLY A 74 6.13 7.20 7.81
N PHE A 75 6.24 5.88 7.93
CA PHE A 75 7.42 5.12 7.54
C PHE A 75 7.10 4.30 6.31
N TYR A 76 8.01 4.33 5.35
CA TYR A 76 7.83 3.70 4.05
C TYR A 76 9.00 2.77 3.76
N MET A 77 8.79 1.82 2.87
CA MET A 77 9.93 1.07 2.30
C MET A 77 10.90 2.03 1.60
N MET A 78 10.35 3.03 0.92
CA MET A 78 11.06 4.09 0.19
C MET A 78 10.13 5.30 0.05
N THR A 79 10.64 6.49 -0.19
CA THR A 79 9.78 7.67 -0.41
C THR A 79 10.04 8.33 -1.75
N HIS A 80 9.00 8.62 -2.53
CA HIS A 80 9.11 9.41 -3.76
C HIS A 80 9.08 10.91 -3.44
N GLN A 81 9.74 11.73 -4.27
CA GLN A 81 9.81 13.18 -4.06
C GLN A 81 8.44 13.87 -3.84
N ASN A 82 7.37 13.36 -4.45
CA ASN A 82 6.02 13.93 -4.32
C ASN A 82 5.46 13.79 -2.88
N ALA A 83 5.94 12.82 -2.10
CA ALA A 83 5.51 12.64 -0.72
C ALA A 83 5.90 13.84 0.17
N ARG A 84 6.93 14.62 -0.21
CA ARG A 84 7.32 15.85 0.52
C ARG A 84 6.18 16.84 0.69
N ALA A 85 5.31 16.94 -0.31
CA ALA A 85 4.15 17.83 -0.25
C ALA A 85 3.19 17.43 0.89
N VAL A 86 3.06 16.13 1.17
CA VAL A 86 2.24 15.63 2.28
C VAL A 86 2.84 16.06 3.61
N GLY A 87 4.15 15.85 3.78
CA GLY A 87 4.90 16.28 4.98
C GLY A 87 4.76 17.78 5.23
N ALA A 88 4.89 18.60 4.19
CA ALA A 88 4.76 20.05 4.29
C ALA A 88 3.33 20.53 4.58
N VAL A 89 2.32 19.94 3.93
CA VAL A 89 0.91 20.38 4.07
C VAL A 89 0.36 20.05 5.46
N TYR A 90 0.71 18.89 6.03
CA TYR A 90 0.16 18.43 7.31
C TYR A 90 1.15 18.54 8.48
N ASP A 91 2.38 19.00 8.23
CA ASP A 91 3.47 19.08 9.22
C ASP A 91 3.71 17.71 9.90
N VAL A 92 3.92 16.69 9.06
CA VAL A 92 4.08 15.27 9.45
C VAL A 92 5.41 14.68 8.98
N HIS A 93 5.84 13.64 9.70
CA HIS A 93 7.06 12.89 9.39
C HIS A 93 6.81 11.91 8.25
N ILE A 94 7.79 11.81 7.35
CA ILE A 94 7.78 10.91 6.20
C ILE A 94 9.21 10.43 5.98
N GLU A 95 9.44 9.13 6.11
CA GLU A 95 10.77 8.54 6.00
C GLU A 95 10.72 7.18 5.32
N GLY A 96 11.66 6.94 4.41
CA GLY A 96 11.89 5.67 3.76
C GLY A 96 13.00 4.86 4.44
N CYS A 97 12.81 3.56 4.55
CA CYS A 97 13.75 2.62 5.14
C CYS A 97 15.00 2.41 4.25
N PHE A 98 14.80 2.18 2.95
CA PHE A 98 15.88 1.88 2.01
C PHE A 98 16.32 3.09 1.19
N ASP A 99 15.40 4.01 0.92
CA ASP A 99 15.70 5.17 0.08
C ASP A 99 14.73 6.33 0.35
N ASN A 100 15.22 7.56 0.18
CA ASN A 100 14.45 8.76 0.49
C ASN A 100 14.39 9.74 -0.68
N TRP A 101 13.18 10.23 -0.96
CA TRP A 101 12.90 11.25 -1.97
C TRP A 101 13.33 10.88 -3.38
N VAL A 102 13.25 9.61 -3.71
CA VAL A 102 13.67 9.10 -5.00
C VAL A 102 12.81 9.66 -6.13
N SER A 103 13.45 9.86 -7.27
CA SER A 103 12.79 10.17 -8.53
C SER A 103 13.71 9.88 -9.70
N GLY A 104 13.10 9.51 -10.84
CA GLY A 104 13.82 9.34 -12.09
C GLY A 104 14.76 8.12 -12.17
N PRO A 105 15.61 8.07 -13.20
CA PRO A 105 16.37 6.87 -13.56
C PRO A 105 17.50 6.50 -12.59
N ASN A 106 17.90 7.42 -11.72
CA ASN A 106 18.97 7.23 -10.73
C ASN A 106 18.47 6.68 -9.39
N ALA A 107 17.17 6.41 -9.27
CA ALA A 107 16.62 5.78 -8.09
C ALA A 107 17.19 4.37 -7.88
N SER A 108 17.20 3.90 -6.62
CA SER A 108 17.60 2.53 -6.29
C SER A 108 16.83 1.50 -7.12
N TYR A 109 17.46 0.33 -7.33
CA TYR A 109 16.83 -0.76 -8.09
C TYR A 109 15.51 -1.21 -7.46
N LEU A 110 15.42 -1.12 -6.14
CA LEU A 110 14.20 -1.36 -5.38
C LEU A 110 13.05 -0.46 -5.83
N PHE A 111 13.31 0.84 -6.06
CA PHE A 111 12.27 1.78 -6.54
C PHE A 111 11.93 1.52 -8.00
N ARG A 112 12.94 1.28 -8.84
CA ARG A 112 12.72 1.01 -10.27
C ARG A 112 11.86 -0.23 -10.52
N GLU A 113 12.03 -1.25 -9.67
CA GLU A 113 11.27 -2.49 -9.70
C GLU A 113 10.20 -2.52 -8.59
N SER A 114 9.66 -1.36 -8.17
CA SER A 114 8.66 -1.30 -7.10
C SER A 114 7.43 -2.16 -7.43
N PHE A 115 7.08 -2.30 -8.70
CA PHE A 115 6.00 -3.16 -9.15
C PHE A 115 6.26 -4.65 -8.86
N LEU A 116 7.52 -5.10 -8.97
CA LEU A 116 7.90 -6.45 -8.57
C LEU A 116 7.76 -6.64 -7.05
N VAL A 117 8.16 -5.63 -6.28
CA VAL A 117 7.99 -5.62 -4.81
C VAL A 117 6.50 -5.69 -4.44
N GLU A 118 5.66 -4.86 -5.06
CA GLU A 118 4.21 -4.83 -4.83
C GLU A 118 3.54 -6.18 -5.16
N LYS A 119 3.97 -6.85 -6.25
CA LYS A 119 3.46 -8.20 -6.58
C LYS A 119 3.75 -9.23 -5.50
N MET A 120 4.93 -9.18 -4.89
CA MET A 120 5.36 -10.15 -3.88
C MET A 120 4.80 -9.82 -2.48
N LEU A 121 4.66 -8.54 -2.14
CA LEU A 121 4.32 -8.09 -0.78
C LEU A 121 2.91 -7.50 -0.64
N GLY A 122 2.11 -7.50 -1.72
CA GLY A 122 0.74 -6.99 -1.70
C GLY A 122 -0.20 -7.74 -0.75
N CYS A 123 -1.39 -7.20 -0.51
CA CYS A 123 -2.38 -7.88 0.32
C CYS A 123 -2.97 -9.11 -0.42
N ASP A 124 -3.24 -10.19 0.31
CA ASP A 124 -3.95 -11.37 -0.21
C ASP A 124 -5.46 -11.15 -0.31
N ASP A 125 -5.98 -10.18 0.44
CA ASP A 125 -7.40 -9.85 0.45
C ASP A 125 -7.78 -9.01 -0.77
N PRO A 126 -9.04 -9.12 -1.25
CA PRO A 126 -9.55 -8.19 -2.25
C PRO A 126 -9.48 -6.75 -1.75
N GLN A 127 -9.48 -5.81 -2.68
CA GLN A 127 -9.49 -4.38 -2.35
C GLN A 127 -10.73 -4.01 -1.53
N VAL A 128 -10.49 -3.37 -0.38
CA VAL A 128 -11.56 -2.75 0.42
C VAL A 128 -12.07 -1.50 -0.30
N VAL A 129 -13.38 -1.45 -0.51
CA VAL A 129 -14.07 -0.30 -1.14
C VAL A 129 -14.67 0.61 -0.08
N LYS A 130 -15.18 0.04 1.01
CA LYS A 130 -15.85 0.78 2.08
C LYS A 130 -15.87 0.02 3.39
N TYR A 131 -16.15 0.75 4.47
CA TYR A 131 -16.51 0.18 5.77
C TYR A 131 -17.95 0.57 6.11
N GLY A 132 -18.67 -0.32 6.79
CA GLY A 132 -20.05 -0.10 7.21
C GLY A 132 -20.40 -0.96 8.43
N PHE A 133 -21.69 -1.01 8.75
CA PHE A 133 -22.20 -1.86 9.82
C PHE A 133 -23.17 -2.89 9.25
N ASN A 134 -23.12 -4.11 9.75
CA ASN A 134 -24.11 -5.14 9.42
C ASN A 134 -25.44 -4.89 10.19
N GLY A 135 -26.44 -5.76 9.97
CA GLY A 135 -27.74 -5.66 10.64
C GLY A 135 -27.69 -5.82 12.17
N GLU A 136 -26.58 -6.33 12.70
CA GLU A 136 -26.32 -6.53 14.13
C GLU A 136 -25.51 -5.36 14.73
N GLY A 137 -25.15 -4.36 13.91
CA GLY A 137 -24.35 -3.21 14.33
C GLY A 137 -22.85 -3.47 14.41
N GLU A 138 -22.36 -4.59 13.88
CA GLU A 138 -20.94 -4.90 13.84
C GLU A 138 -20.27 -4.26 12.63
N LEU A 139 -19.04 -3.78 12.83
CA LEU A 139 -18.24 -3.19 11.76
C LEU A 139 -17.84 -4.25 10.73
N THR A 140 -18.09 -3.97 9.45
CA THR A 140 -17.73 -4.85 8.34
C THR A 140 -17.03 -4.09 7.21
N ALA A 141 -16.14 -4.77 6.50
CA ALA A 141 -15.50 -4.29 5.28
C ALA A 141 -16.29 -4.76 4.06
N GLY A 142 -16.54 -3.85 3.12
CA GLY A 142 -17.05 -4.16 1.79
C GLY A 142 -15.90 -4.28 0.80
N TYR A 143 -15.82 -5.42 0.13
CA TYR A 143 -14.73 -5.77 -0.78
C TYR A 143 -15.17 -5.64 -2.24
N ASN A 144 -14.22 -5.34 -3.13
CA ASN A 144 -14.44 -5.41 -4.56
C ASN A 144 -14.34 -6.86 -5.03
N GLU A 145 -15.47 -7.49 -5.38
CA GLU A 145 -15.48 -8.89 -5.84
C GLU A 145 -14.68 -9.08 -7.13
N ALA A 146 -14.56 -8.05 -7.98
CA ALA A 146 -13.75 -8.09 -9.19
C ALA A 146 -12.23 -8.13 -8.90
N THR A 147 -11.83 -7.92 -7.66
CA THR A 147 -10.43 -7.98 -7.21
C THR A 147 -10.14 -9.14 -6.30
N ALA A 148 -11.05 -10.10 -6.19
CA ALA A 148 -10.71 -11.41 -5.69
C ALA A 148 -9.57 -11.96 -6.56
N ALA A 149 -8.35 -11.95 -6.01
CA ALA A 149 -7.18 -12.46 -6.70
C ALA A 149 -7.43 -13.91 -7.11
N ASP A 150 -6.83 -14.32 -8.24
CA ASP A 150 -6.76 -15.74 -8.59
C ASP A 150 -6.28 -16.50 -7.33
N PRO A 151 -7.00 -17.55 -6.88
CA PRO A 151 -6.56 -18.37 -5.74
C PRO A 151 -5.09 -18.77 -5.84
N ARG A 152 -4.59 -19.00 -7.06
CA ARG A 152 -3.16 -19.30 -7.31
C ARG A 152 -2.24 -18.13 -6.95
N THR A 153 -2.59 -16.90 -7.32
CA THR A 153 -1.82 -15.70 -6.92
C THR A 153 -1.77 -15.59 -5.40
N ARG A 154 -2.90 -15.80 -4.73
CA ARG A 154 -2.99 -15.76 -3.27
C ARG A 154 -2.09 -16.82 -2.62
N GLU A 155 -2.17 -18.07 -3.06
CA GLU A 155 -1.37 -19.16 -2.50
C GLU A 155 0.15 -18.88 -2.65
N ILE A 156 0.58 -18.45 -3.83
CA ILE A 156 1.99 -18.14 -4.09
C ILE A 156 2.45 -16.97 -3.21
N ARG A 157 1.66 -15.88 -3.17
CA ARG A 157 2.00 -14.69 -2.39
C ARG A 157 2.05 -15.00 -0.90
N HIS A 158 1.08 -15.75 -0.39
CA HIS A 158 1.03 -16.17 1.00
C HIS A 158 2.29 -16.92 1.40
N ALA A 159 2.69 -17.92 0.60
CA ALA A 159 3.90 -18.70 0.85
C ALA A 159 5.18 -17.83 0.84
N LEU A 160 5.26 -16.84 -0.05
CA LEU A 160 6.36 -15.88 -0.08
C LEU A 160 6.41 -15.02 1.20
N GLN A 161 5.26 -14.54 1.66
CA GLN A 161 5.16 -13.73 2.88
C GLN A 161 5.48 -14.53 4.14
N GLU A 162 4.99 -15.77 4.24
CA GLU A 162 5.35 -16.69 5.32
C GLU A 162 6.87 -16.95 5.35
N GLY A 163 7.48 -17.18 4.18
CA GLY A 163 8.93 -17.35 4.07
C GLY A 163 9.70 -16.10 4.54
N ALA A 164 9.26 -14.90 4.17
CA ALA A 164 9.86 -13.65 4.60
C ALA A 164 9.75 -13.45 6.12
N LEU A 165 8.58 -13.75 6.71
CA LEU A 165 8.37 -13.69 8.15
C LEU A 165 9.20 -14.73 8.90
N SER A 166 9.35 -15.94 8.35
CA SER A 166 10.23 -16.97 8.90
C SER A 166 11.68 -16.50 8.94
N PHE A 167 12.18 -15.88 7.87
CA PHE A 167 13.53 -15.32 7.84
C PHE A 167 13.72 -14.25 8.94
N VAL A 168 12.73 -13.35 9.12
CA VAL A 168 12.79 -12.33 10.18
C VAL A 168 12.83 -12.98 11.56
N ALA A 169 12.02 -14.01 11.80
CA ALA A 169 12.01 -14.74 13.06
C ALA A 169 13.37 -15.40 13.34
N ASP A 170 13.97 -16.04 12.35
CA ASP A 170 15.30 -16.65 12.45
C ASP A 170 16.39 -15.60 12.74
N ALA A 171 16.37 -14.48 12.01
CA ALA A 171 17.32 -13.39 12.21
C ALA A 171 17.22 -12.80 13.64
N LEU A 172 16.01 -12.63 14.16
CA LEU A 172 15.78 -12.18 15.54
C LEU A 172 16.26 -13.22 16.56
N ALA A 173 16.06 -14.51 16.30
CA ALA A 173 16.55 -15.58 17.17
C ALA A 173 18.09 -15.61 17.21
N VAL A 174 18.75 -15.50 16.06
CA VAL A 174 20.22 -15.41 15.95
C VAL A 174 20.72 -14.16 16.66
N LYS A 175 20.07 -13.01 16.46
CA LYS A 175 20.42 -11.76 17.15
C LYS A 175 20.36 -11.94 18.66
N LYS A 176 19.27 -12.52 19.17
CA LYS A 176 19.06 -12.72 20.61
C LYS A 176 20.06 -13.71 21.23
N SER A 177 20.42 -14.78 20.52
CA SER A 177 21.13 -15.92 21.10
C SER A 177 22.62 -16.00 20.77
N LEU A 178 23.03 -15.48 19.60
CA LEU A 178 24.39 -15.66 19.07
C LEU A 178 25.11 -14.34 18.84
N VAL A 179 24.45 -13.35 18.23
CA VAL A 179 25.09 -12.09 17.82
C VAL A 179 24.17 -10.90 18.15
N PRO A 180 24.16 -10.39 19.39
CA PRO A 180 23.30 -9.26 19.81
C PRO A 180 23.48 -7.98 18.98
N ALA A 181 24.68 -7.79 18.43
CA ALA A 181 25.00 -6.67 17.55
C ALA A 181 24.62 -6.92 16.08
N LEU A 182 23.90 -8.00 15.75
CA LEU A 182 23.44 -8.26 14.41
C LEU A 182 22.50 -7.15 13.96
N GLU A 183 22.91 -6.44 12.90
CA GLU A 183 22.10 -5.51 12.14
C GLU A 183 22.16 -5.95 10.69
N VAL A 184 21.02 -5.96 10.00
CA VAL A 184 20.95 -6.26 8.58
C VAL A 184 21.19 -4.95 7.84
N PRO A 185 22.31 -4.77 7.13
CA PRO A 185 22.57 -3.54 6.40
C PRO A 185 21.54 -3.33 5.29
N THR A 186 20.98 -2.12 5.20
CA THR A 186 19.93 -1.80 4.22
C THR A 186 20.47 -1.84 2.78
N ASP A 187 21.72 -1.45 2.57
CA ASP A 187 22.44 -1.55 1.30
C ASP A 187 22.61 -3.01 0.84
N LEU A 188 22.87 -3.94 1.77
CA LEU A 188 22.93 -5.36 1.45
C LEU A 188 21.58 -5.89 0.98
N ALA A 189 20.48 -5.50 1.63
CA ALA A 189 19.14 -5.88 1.20
C ALA A 189 18.81 -5.36 -0.22
N VAL A 190 19.16 -4.10 -0.50
CA VAL A 190 18.99 -3.51 -1.84
C VAL A 190 19.84 -4.24 -2.89
N ALA A 191 21.10 -4.58 -2.57
CA ALA A 191 21.99 -5.30 -3.48
C ALA A 191 21.52 -6.73 -3.77
N LEU A 192 21.00 -7.44 -2.76
CA LEU A 192 20.42 -8.78 -2.93
C LEU A 192 19.18 -8.72 -3.83
N PHE A 193 18.30 -7.74 -3.59
CA PHE A 193 17.13 -7.53 -4.43
C PHE A 193 17.51 -7.16 -5.87
N GLU A 194 18.49 -6.27 -6.06
CA GLU A 194 18.97 -5.89 -7.40
C GLU A 194 19.48 -7.12 -8.18
N ARG A 195 20.25 -7.99 -7.52
CA ARG A 195 20.73 -9.23 -8.15
C ARG A 195 19.57 -10.14 -8.52
N PHE A 196 18.62 -10.34 -7.60
CA PHE A 196 17.42 -11.14 -7.85
C PHE A 196 16.62 -10.61 -9.04
N ALA A 197 16.34 -9.30 -9.06
CA ALA A 197 15.53 -8.68 -10.10
C ALA A 197 16.20 -8.66 -11.48
N LYS A 198 17.53 -8.52 -11.55
CA LYS A 198 18.28 -8.55 -12.81
C LYS A 198 18.35 -9.95 -13.42
N ASP A 199 18.59 -10.96 -12.58
CA ASP A 199 19.01 -12.28 -13.02
C ASP A 199 18.01 -13.37 -12.58
N LEU A 200 16.70 -13.10 -12.68
CA LEU A 200 15.66 -14.08 -12.38
C LEU A 200 15.89 -15.38 -13.17
N ALA A 201 16.07 -16.47 -12.44
CA ALA A 201 16.10 -17.81 -13.00
C ALA A 201 14.74 -18.14 -13.66
N PRO A 202 14.70 -19.09 -14.61
CA PRO A 202 13.45 -19.45 -15.29
C PRO A 202 12.30 -19.81 -14.33
N ALA A 203 12.60 -20.55 -13.26
CA ALA A 203 11.60 -20.90 -12.24
C ALA A 203 11.10 -19.67 -11.45
N GLU A 204 11.97 -18.71 -11.15
CA GLU A 204 11.59 -17.47 -10.45
C GLU A 204 10.72 -16.59 -11.35
N LYS A 205 11.03 -16.51 -12.64
CA LYS A 205 10.19 -15.82 -13.63
C LYS A 205 8.80 -16.42 -13.70
N GLU A 206 8.69 -17.75 -13.68
CA GLU A 206 7.40 -18.44 -13.69
C GLU A 206 6.57 -18.06 -12.45
N ILE A 207 7.19 -18.10 -11.26
CA ILE A 207 6.55 -17.71 -10.00
C ILE A 207 6.07 -16.25 -10.04
N VAL A 208 6.96 -15.32 -10.41
CA VAL A 208 6.63 -13.88 -10.46
C VAL A 208 5.54 -13.59 -11.49
N SER A 209 5.56 -14.26 -12.64
CA SER A 209 4.55 -14.08 -13.70
C SER A 209 3.16 -14.60 -13.31
N ALA A 210 3.08 -15.49 -12.31
CA ALA A 210 1.82 -15.99 -11.78
C ALA A 210 1.19 -15.06 -10.72
N LEU A 211 1.91 -14.01 -10.31
CA LEU A 211 1.42 -13.01 -9.36
C LEU A 211 0.72 -11.87 -10.09
N VAL A 212 -0.60 -11.81 -9.95
CA VAL A 212 -1.43 -10.72 -10.45
C VAL A 212 -1.50 -9.61 -9.40
N LEU A 213 -1.27 -8.36 -9.82
CA LEU A 213 -1.46 -7.18 -8.99
C LEU A 213 -2.86 -6.59 -9.22
N ASP A 214 -3.52 -6.19 -8.15
CA ASP A 214 -4.73 -5.37 -8.22
C ASP A 214 -4.36 -3.88 -8.27
N ASP A 215 -4.64 -3.23 -9.41
CA ASP A 215 -4.44 -1.81 -9.65
C ASP A 215 -5.73 -1.13 -10.14
N HIS A 216 -6.89 -1.61 -9.66
CA HIS A 216 -8.20 -1.02 -9.98
C HIS A 216 -8.33 0.42 -9.49
N TYR A 217 -7.71 0.77 -8.36
CA TYR A 217 -7.72 2.14 -7.85
C TYR A 217 -7.14 3.15 -8.85
N CYS A 218 -6.09 2.77 -9.57
CA CYS A 218 -5.49 3.59 -10.62
C CYS A 218 -6.17 3.42 -11.99
N GLY A 219 -7.24 2.62 -12.06
CA GLY A 219 -8.00 2.36 -13.28
C GLY A 219 -7.34 1.35 -14.24
N ARG A 220 -6.31 0.61 -13.80
CA ARG A 220 -5.61 -0.38 -14.63
C ARG A 220 -6.19 -1.79 -14.52
N GLY A 221 -7.03 -2.05 -13.51
CA GLY A 221 -7.64 -3.35 -13.29
C GLY A 221 -6.64 -4.34 -12.69
N LEU A 222 -6.69 -5.60 -13.14
CA LEU A 222 -5.70 -6.62 -12.79
C LEU A 222 -4.50 -6.55 -13.74
N VAL A 223 -3.29 -6.49 -13.20
CA VAL A 223 -2.04 -6.40 -13.96
C VAL A 223 -1.19 -7.65 -13.72
N ALA A 224 -0.98 -8.43 -14.79
CA ALA A 224 -0.17 -9.65 -14.79
C ALA A 224 1.33 -9.38 -14.86
#